data_AF-W1XU18-F1
#
_entry.id   AF-W1XU18-F1
#
_cell.length_a   1.000
_cell.length_b   1.000
_cell.length_c   1.000
_cell.angle_alpha   90.00
_cell.angle_beta   90.00
_cell.angle_gamma   90.00
#
_symmetry.space_group_name_H-M   'P 1'
#
loop_
_entity.id
_entity.type
_entity.pdbx_description
1 polymer ?
#
loop_
_entity_poly.entity_id
_entity_poly.type
_entity_poly.pdbx_seq_one_letter_code
_entity_poly.pdbx_strand_id
1 'polypeptide(L)' 'SDLGITPASDGTVIRLVIPALTEETRRDLAKEVKKVGENAKIAIRNIRRDAMDEAKKQEKAKEITEDE' A
#
# COMPACT_ATOMS: atom_id res chain seq x y z
N SER A 1 9.93 -14.65 -5.40
CA SER A 1 10.51 -14.74 -4.05
C SER A 1 11.68 -13.77 -3.96
N ASP A 2 11.40 -12.54 -3.54
CA ASP A 2 12.36 -11.41 -3.56
C ASP A 2 13.13 -11.23 -2.25
N LEU A 3 12.95 -12.15 -1.30
CA LEU A 3 13.54 -12.06 0.03
C LEU A 3 15.05 -12.33 0.04
N GLY A 4 15.65 -12.82 -1.06
CA GLY A 4 17.09 -13.11 -1.14
C GLY A 4 17.61 -14.16 -0.14
N ILE A 5 16.73 -14.71 0.70
CA ILE A 5 17.07 -15.68 1.74
C ILE A 5 17.06 -17.07 1.12
N THR A 6 18.17 -17.78 1.25
CA THR A 6 18.27 -19.19 0.87
C THR A 6 17.56 -20.04 1.92
N PRO A 7 16.50 -20.79 1.57
CA PRO A 7 15.88 -21.72 2.50
C PRO A 7 16.83 -22.89 2.78
N ALA A 8 17.08 -23.18 4.06
CA ALA A 8 17.78 -24.37 4.50
C ALA A 8 16.73 -25.44 4.86
N SER A 9 16.71 -26.58 4.15
CA SER A 9 15.75 -27.65 4.39
C SER A 9 16.40 -28.79 5.17
N ASP A 10 15.83 -29.15 6.32
CA ASP A 10 16.23 -30.31 7.13
C ASP A 10 15.28 -31.50 6.95
N GLY A 11 14.73 -31.66 5.74
CA GLY A 11 13.88 -32.80 5.33
C GLY A 11 12.44 -32.78 5.86
N THR A 12 12.21 -32.18 7.04
CA THR A 12 10.86 -32.04 7.65
C THR A 12 10.48 -30.58 7.89
N VAL A 13 11.46 -29.68 7.96
CA VAL A 13 11.26 -28.25 8.25
C VAL A 13 12.15 -27.42 7.33
N ILE A 14 11.59 -26.33 6.81
CA ILE A 14 12.33 -25.32 6.05
C ILE A 14 12.68 -24.18 7.01
N ARG A 15 13.97 -23.96 7.24
CA ARG A 15 14.50 -22.82 8.01
C ARG A 15 14.85 -21.69 7.05
N LEU A 16 14.35 -20.51 7.35
CA LEU A 16 14.70 -19.26 6.66
C LEU A 16 15.49 -18.40 7.64
N VAL A 17 16.79 -18.24 7.41
CA VAL A 17 17.65 -17.41 8.27
C VAL A 17 17.54 -15.97 7.80
N ILE A 18 16.91 -15.13 8.62
CA ILE A 18 16.81 -13.69 8.35
C ILE A 18 18.08 -13.01 8.86
N PRO A 19 18.88 -12.35 8.00
CA PRO A 19 20.06 -11.64 8.45
C PRO A 19 19.68 -10.43 9.32
N ALA A 20 20.58 -10.05 10.23
CA ALA A 20 20.37 -8.86 11.04
C ALA A 20 20.32 -7.59 10.17
N LEU A 21 19.34 -6.73 10.43
CA LEU A 21 19.20 -5.45 9.74
C LEU A 21 20.40 -4.55 10.07
N THR A 22 21.19 -4.21 9.05
CA THR A 22 22.21 -3.16 9.11
C THR A 22 21.56 -1.78 9.17
N GLU A 23 22.33 -0.75 9.54
CA GLU A 23 21.81 0.63 9.55
C GLU A 23 21.36 1.08 8.16
N GLU A 24 22.09 0.70 7.11
CA GLU A 24 21.78 1.01 5.71
C GLU A 24 20.44 0.38 5.28
N THR A 25 20.26 -0.92 5.49
CA THR A 25 19.01 -1.62 5.17
C THR A 25 17.81 -1.07 5.93
N ARG A 26 18.01 -0.64 7.19
CA ARG A 26 16.95 0.02 7.98
C ARG A 26 16.59 1.40 7.42
N ARG A 27 17.57 2.18 6.97
CA ARG A 27 17.33 3.50 6.35
C ARG A 27 16.56 3.36 5.03
N ASP A 28 16.86 2.34 4.24
CA ASP A 28 16.17 2.13 2.96
C ASP A 28 14.75 1.60 3.16
N LEU A 29 14.54 0.66 4.09
CA LEU A 29 13.19 0.25 4.50
C LEU A 29 12.35 1.43 4.99
N ALA A 30 12.93 2.35 5.77
CA ALA A 30 12.21 3.53 6.24
C ALA A 30 11.79 4.47 5.08
N LYS A 31 12.64 4.64 4.06
CA LYS A 31 12.29 5.41 2.85
C LYS A 31 11.17 4.72 2.07
N GLU A 32 11.23 3.40 1.93
CA GLU A 32 10.23 2.62 1.24
C GLU A 32 8.87 2.71 1.93
N VAL A 33 8.82 2.50 3.24
CA VAL A 33 7.59 2.64 4.04
C VAL A 33 6.99 4.04 3.90
N LYS A 34 7.83 5.09 3.93
CA LYS A 34 7.38 6.47 3.72
C LYS A 34 6.75 6.66 2.32
N LYS A 35 7.36 6.09 1.28
CA LYS A 35 6.83 6.13 -0.09
C LYS A 35 5.49 5.43 -0.20
N VAL A 36 5.37 4.23 0.39
CA VAL A 36 4.10 3.49 0.44
C VAL A 36 3.02 4.30 1.16
N GLY A 37 3.35 4.92 2.28
CA GLY A 37 2.42 5.76 3.04
C GLY A 37 1.92 6.97 2.26
N GLU A 38 2.79 7.68 1.54
CA GLU A 38 2.37 8.82 0.71
C GLU A 38 1.52 8.37 -0.49
N ASN A 39 1.87 7.26 -1.14
CA ASN A 39 1.07 6.68 -2.22
C ASN A 39 -0.35 6.32 -1.75
N ALA A 40 -0.48 5.72 -0.55
CA ALA A 40 -1.77 5.40 0.04
C ALA A 40 -2.62 6.65 0.30
N LYS A 41 -2.01 7.73 0.84
CA LYS A 41 -2.71 9.01 1.03
C LYS A 41 -3.16 9.62 -0.30
N ILE A 42 -2.34 9.56 -1.34
CA ILE A 42 -2.70 10.05 -2.68
C ILE A 42 -3.88 9.24 -3.22
N ALA A 43 -3.83 7.91 -3.12
CA ALA A 43 -4.91 7.03 -3.56
C ALA A 43 -6.24 7.37 -2.88
N ILE A 44 -6.24 7.55 -1.56
CA ILE A 44 -7.46 7.94 -0.80
C ILE A 44 -7.99 9.30 -1.29
N ARG A 45 -7.11 10.27 -1.55
CA ARG A 45 -7.55 11.60 -2.04
C ARG A 45 -8.14 11.51 -3.45
N ASN A 46 -7.57 10.67 -4.32
CA ASN A 46 -8.08 10.46 -5.66
C ASN A 46 -9.45 9.78 -5.61
N ILE A 47 -9.61 8.67 -4.87
CA ILE A 47 -10.89 7.99 -4.69
C ILE A 47 -11.97 8.95 -4.17
N ARG A 48 -11.63 9.77 -3.17
CA ARG A 48 -12.56 10.79 -2.66
C ARG A 48 -12.94 11.81 -3.74
N ARG A 49 -11.99 12.26 -4.57
CA ARG A 49 -12.28 13.21 -5.65
C ARG A 49 -13.19 12.56 -6.69
N ASP A 50 -12.87 11.35 -7.11
CA ASP A 50 -13.65 10.62 -8.12
C ASP A 50 -15.08 10.38 -7.63
N ALA A 51 -15.26 9.96 -6.37
CA ALA A 51 -16.58 9.79 -5.76
C ALA A 51 -17.36 11.11 -5.67
N MET A 52 -16.70 12.22 -5.31
CA MET A 52 -17.35 13.55 -5.29
C MET A 52 -17.74 14.03 -6.68
N ASP A 53 -16.90 13.78 -7.69
CA ASP A 53 -17.18 14.16 -9.07
C ASP A 53 -18.31 13.30 -9.65
N GLU A 54 -18.40 12.03 -9.27
CA GLU A 54 -19.51 11.13 -9.61
C GLU A 54 -20.82 11.58 -8.95
N ALA A 55 -20.81 11.86 -7.64
CA ALA A 55 -21.98 12.39 -6.93
C ALA A 55 -22.50 13.69 -7.56
N LYS A 56 -21.62 14.64 -7.87
CA LYS A 56 -22.02 15.89 -8.56
C LYS A 56 -22.58 15.67 -9.97
N LYS A 57 -22.13 14.62 -10.67
CA LYS A 57 -22.70 14.27 -11.99
C LYS A 57 -24.10 13.70 -11.82
N GLN A 58 -24.31 12.82 -10.86
CA GLN A 58 -25.62 12.22 -10.57
C GLN A 58 -26.62 13.27 -10.05
N GLU A 59 -26.17 14.23 -9.23
CA GLU A 59 -26.96 15.40 -8.80
C GLU A 59 -27.42 16.23 -10.02
N LYS A 60 -26.49 16.54 -10.93
CA LYS A 60 -26.83 17.25 -12.19
C LYS A 60 -27.75 16.45 -13.10
N ALA A 61 -27.63 15.13 -13.09
CA ALA A 61 -28.53 14.21 -13.78
C ALA A 61 -29.90 14.07 -13.07
N LYS A 62 -30.07 14.68 -11.89
CA LYS A 62 -31.24 14.58 -11.01
C LYS A 62 -31.54 13.15 -10.54
N GLU A 63 -30.53 12.30 -10.50
CA GLU A 63 -30.64 10.92 -9.98
C GLU A 63 -30.57 10.88 -8.46
N ILE A 64 -29.99 11.90 -7.83
CA ILE A 64 -29.92 12.13 -6.38
C ILE A 64 -30.27 13.58 -6.07
N THR A 65 -30.84 13.81 -4.89
CA THR A 65 -31.26 15.14 -4.41
C THR A 65 -30.17 15.78 -3.55
N GLU A 66 -30.20 17.10 -3.33
CA GLU A 66 -29.15 17.82 -2.59
C GLU A 66 -29.01 17.36 -1.11
N ASP A 67 -30.02 16.64 -0.61
CA ASP A 67 -30.07 16.04 0.74
C ASP A 67 -29.63 14.56 0.77
N GLU A 68 -29.37 13.92 -0.38
CA GLU A 68 -28.93 12.52 -0.53
C GLU A 68 -27.55 12.38 -1.19
#